data_AF-A0A0J1BHQ9-F1
#
_entry.id   AF-A0A0J1BHQ9-F1
#
_cell.length_a   1.000
_cell.length_b   1.000
_cell.length_c   1.000
_cell.angle_alpha   90.00
_cell.angle_beta   90.00
_cell.angle_gamma   90.00
#
_symmetry.space_group_name_H-M   'P 1'
#
loop_
_entity.id
_entity.type
_entity.pdbx_description
1 polymer ?
#
loop_
_entity_poly.entity_id
_entity_poly.type
_entity_poly.pdbx_seq_one_letter_code
_entity_poly.pdbx_strand_id
1 'polypeptide(L)'
;MRKLFIKSDNSNVIQLMIFFSFGEIKTLNLMKKLFMSSLVLFFFAVSIFTFQLACKKELRADLPPLPSTQLNKLIYVVNGYPNYEVWTSYYDGSGAKNLNVQFPGNKSNYEIDGFHFSPDGKKIFASLYDLTTKRSSIYSWDGDGTNMKKVVDNGMMVSVH
;
A
#
# COMPACT_ATOMS: atom_id res chain seq x y z
N MET A 1 72.33 22.82 -8.23
CA MET A 1 72.13 22.29 -6.86
C MET A 1 72.89 23.14 -5.88
N ARG A 2 72.24 24.10 -5.20
CA ARG A 2 72.87 24.88 -4.12
C ARG A 2 72.41 24.30 -2.78
N LYS A 3 73.35 23.70 -2.05
CA LYS A 3 73.21 23.36 -0.63
C LYS A 3 73.13 24.66 0.16
N LEU A 4 72.00 24.90 0.81
CA LEU A 4 71.89 25.93 1.85
C LEU A 4 72.25 25.27 3.19
N PHE A 5 73.42 25.60 3.73
CA PHE A 5 73.82 25.26 5.09
C PHE A 5 73.27 26.35 6.02
N ILE A 6 72.29 26.01 6.86
CA ILE A 6 71.85 26.88 7.95
C ILE A 6 72.51 26.39 9.23
N LYS A 7 73.36 27.25 9.80
CA LYS A 7 74.01 27.07 11.09
C LYS A 7 72.94 27.23 12.18
N SER A 8 72.65 26.14 12.88
CA SER A 8 71.60 26.04 13.89
C SER A 8 72.14 26.46 15.26
N ASP A 9 71.72 27.63 15.74
CA ASP A 9 71.97 28.10 17.10
C ASP A 9 70.94 27.45 18.05
N ASN A 10 71.44 26.80 19.10
CA ASN A 10 70.77 25.68 19.77
C ASN A 10 69.65 26.07 20.76
N SER A 11 69.28 27.36 20.87
CA SER A 11 68.21 27.82 21.77
C SER A 11 66.85 28.00 21.08
N ASN A 12 66.82 28.26 19.77
CA ASN A 12 65.58 28.50 19.03
C ASN A 12 64.90 27.21 18.56
N VAL A 13 65.66 26.12 18.39
CA VAL A 13 65.10 24.81 17.97
C VAL A 13 64.26 24.18 19.08
N ILE A 14 64.67 24.34 20.34
CA ILE A 14 63.92 23.84 21.50
C ILE A 14 62.60 24.63 21.67
N GLN A 15 62.61 25.94 21.41
CA GLN A 15 61.40 26.76 21.43
C GLN A 15 60.41 26.34 20.33
N LEU A 16 60.90 26.08 19.11
CA LEU A 16 60.05 25.71 17.97
C LEU A 16 59.41 24.32 18.12
N MET A 17 60.11 23.37 18.79
CA MET A 17 59.58 22.03 19.06
C MET A 17 58.45 22.02 20.10
N ILE A 18 58.50 22.91 21.11
CA ILE A 18 57.45 23.04 22.13
C ILE A 18 56.18 23.67 21.54
N PHE A 19 56.30 24.61 20.61
CA PHE A 19 55.15 25.20 19.91
C PHE A 19 54.42 24.21 18.99
N PHE A 20 55.14 23.29 18.34
CA PHE A 20 54.52 22.24 17.51
C PHE A 20 53.78 21.19 18.35
N SER A 21 54.33 20.80 19.50
CA SER A 21 53.71 19.79 20.37
C SER A 21 52.45 20.30 21.11
N PHE A 22 52.40 21.58 21.50
CA PHE A 22 51.20 22.17 22.12
C PHE A 22 50.08 22.51 21.13
N GLY A 23 50.39 22.67 19.84
CA GLY A 23 49.41 22.92 18.77
C GLY A 23 48.51 21.71 18.48
N GLU A 24 49.08 20.50 18.45
CA GLU A 24 48.34 19.26 18.14
C GLU A 24 47.42 18.77 19.27
N ILE A 25 47.73 19.06 20.54
CA ILE A 25 46.90 18.63 21.67
C ILE A 25 45.62 19.47 21.76
N LYS A 26 45.68 20.74 21.33
CA LYS A 26 44.52 21.66 21.32
C LYS A 26 43.53 21.32 20.21
N THR A 27 44.00 20.89 19.04
CA THR A 27 43.15 20.49 17.90
C THR A 27 42.40 19.18 18.16
N LEU A 28 42.98 18.25 18.93
CA LEU A 28 42.31 16.99 19.29
C LEU A 28 41.10 17.18 20.20
N ASN A 29 41.18 18.09 21.19
CA ASN A 29 40.06 18.44 22.05
C ASN A 29 39.02 19.33 21.34
N LEU A 30 39.44 20.10 20.33
CA LEU A 30 38.54 20.89 19.49
C LEU A 30 37.72 19.98 18.57
N MET A 31 38.33 18.96 17.94
CA MET A 31 37.62 18.00 17.09
C MET A 31 36.60 17.17 17.88
N LYS A 32 36.88 16.79 19.14
CA LYS A 32 35.90 16.10 19.99
C LYS A 32 34.68 16.97 20.29
N LYS A 33 34.88 18.28 20.50
CA LYS A 33 33.78 19.24 20.73
C LYS A 33 32.95 19.50 19.47
N LEU A 34 33.59 19.51 18.30
CA LEU A 34 32.90 19.61 17.01
C LEU A 34 32.11 18.33 16.70
N PHE A 35 32.65 17.16 17.04
CA PHE A 35 31.97 15.88 16.82
C PHE A 35 30.73 15.72 17.71
N MET A 36 30.80 16.14 18.98
CA MET A 36 29.66 16.08 19.90
C MET A 36 28.52 17.01 19.46
N SER A 37 28.83 18.18 18.90
CA SER A 37 27.83 19.11 18.37
C SER A 37 27.11 18.55 17.15
N SER A 38 27.85 17.96 16.20
CA SER A 38 27.29 17.33 14.99
C SER A 38 26.34 16.17 15.32
N LEU A 39 26.69 15.36 16.33
CA LEU A 39 25.87 14.24 16.76
C LEU A 39 24.49 14.68 17.30
N VAL A 40 24.45 15.77 18.08
CA VAL A 40 23.20 16.34 18.61
C VAL A 40 22.32 16.89 17.47
N LEU A 41 22.93 17.59 16.51
CA LEU A 41 22.24 18.09 15.32
C LEU A 41 21.67 16.96 14.45
N PHE A 42 22.39 15.85 14.33
CA PHE A 42 21.93 14.67 13.60
C PHE A 42 20.67 14.06 14.22
N PHE A 43 20.65 13.86 15.55
CA PHE A 43 19.46 13.33 16.24
C PHE A 43 18.27 14.28 16.17
N PHE A 44 18.51 15.59 16.20
CA PHE A 44 17.45 16.59 16.01
C PHE A 44 16.86 16.54 14.59
N ALA A 45 17.70 16.43 13.56
CA ALA A 45 17.27 16.28 12.17
C ALA A 45 16.48 14.98 11.93
N VAL A 46 16.92 13.86 12.52
CA VAL A 46 16.22 12.57 12.46
C VAL A 46 14.84 12.67 13.12
N SER A 47 14.73 13.36 14.26
CA SER A 47 13.45 13.53 14.96
C SER A 47 12.43 14.30 14.11
N ILE A 48 12.85 15.40 13.47
CA ILE A 48 12.01 16.16 12.53
C ILE A 48 11.59 15.27 11.36
N PHE A 49 12.51 14.48 10.80
CA PHE A 49 12.19 13.56 9.70
C PHE A 49 11.18 12.47 10.09
N THR A 50 11.29 11.90 11.29
CA THR A 50 10.32 10.92 11.79
C THR A 50 8.93 11.54 12.04
N PHE A 51 8.87 12.82 12.46
CA PHE A 51 7.61 13.54 12.60
C PHE A 51 6.93 13.79 11.24
N GLN A 52 7.71 14.10 10.19
CA GLN A 52 7.21 14.22 8.82
C GLN A 52 6.67 12.88 8.26
N LEU A 53 7.24 11.74 8.68
CA LEU A 53 6.71 10.42 8.34
C LEU A 53 5.46 10.05 9.16
N ALA A 54 5.40 10.46 10.42
CA ALA A 54 4.26 10.21 11.30
C ALA A 54 3.01 11.02 10.90
N CYS A 55 3.16 12.30 10.55
CA CYS A 55 2.06 13.14 10.06
C CYS A 55 1.50 12.72 8.69
N LYS A 56 2.17 11.81 7.96
CA LYS A 56 1.58 11.21 6.75
C LYS A 56 0.50 10.16 7.04
N LYS A 57 0.25 9.81 8.32
CA LYS A 57 -0.79 8.86 8.72
C LYS A 57 -1.85 9.49 9.61
N GLU A 58 -2.39 10.63 9.18
CA GLU A 58 -3.70 11.09 9.64
C GLU A 58 -4.75 10.85 8.56
N LEU A 59 -5.82 10.17 8.96
CA LEU A 59 -7.04 9.95 8.22
C LEU A 59 -7.58 11.30 7.75
N ARG A 60 -7.39 11.59 6.47
CA ARG A 60 -7.99 12.73 5.80
C ARG A 60 -9.47 12.42 5.54
N ALA A 61 -10.33 12.87 6.46
CA ALA A 61 -11.76 13.03 6.19
C ALA A 61 -12.04 14.16 5.16
N ASP A 62 -11.01 14.94 4.79
CA ASP A 62 -11.08 16.06 3.84
C ASP A 62 -10.22 15.88 2.57
N LEU A 63 -9.86 14.65 2.20
CA LEU A 63 -9.27 14.41 0.88
C LEU A 63 -10.41 14.39 -0.17
N PRO A 64 -10.24 15.03 -1.36
CA PRO A 64 -11.07 14.67 -2.50
C PRO A 64 -11.02 13.15 -2.66
N PRO A 65 -12.15 12.48 -2.98
CA PRO A 65 -12.22 11.03 -3.04
C PRO A 65 -11.01 10.52 -3.82
N LEU A 66 -10.21 9.65 -3.20
CA LEU A 66 -9.18 8.89 -3.89
C LEU A 66 -9.80 8.40 -5.21
N PRO A 67 -9.10 8.49 -6.35
CA PRO A 67 -9.66 8.05 -7.61
C PRO A 67 -10.08 6.59 -7.43
N SER A 68 -11.36 6.36 -7.20
CA SER A 68 -11.96 5.05 -7.30
C SER A 68 -11.71 4.70 -8.75
N THR A 69 -10.83 3.74 -9.00
CA THR A 69 -10.59 3.24 -10.34
C THR A 69 -11.92 2.71 -10.83
N GLN A 70 -12.64 3.53 -11.59
CA GLN A 70 -13.93 3.18 -12.10
C GLN A 70 -13.65 2.04 -13.08
N LEU A 71 -14.21 0.87 -12.79
CA LEU A 71 -13.91 -0.36 -13.54
C LEU A 71 -14.25 -0.24 -15.04
N ASN A 72 -15.05 0.78 -15.39
CA ASN A 72 -15.65 1.01 -16.70
C ASN A 72 -16.48 -0.18 -17.18
N LYS A 73 -17.00 -0.99 -16.26
CA LYS A 73 -17.78 -2.19 -16.58
C LYS A 73 -18.97 -2.31 -15.67
N LEU A 74 -20.07 -2.78 -16.25
CA LEU A 74 -21.27 -3.17 -15.54
C LEU A 74 -21.42 -4.70 -15.62
N ILE A 75 -22.08 -5.27 -14.61
CA ILE A 75 -22.49 -6.66 -14.57
C ILE A 75 -24.00 -6.68 -14.39
N TYR A 76 -24.67 -7.54 -15.15
CA TYR A 76 -26.12 -7.62 -15.19
C TYR A 76 -26.57 -9.03 -15.52
N VAL A 77 -27.84 -9.28 -15.22
CA VAL A 77 -28.47 -10.58 -15.48
C VAL A 77 -29.44 -10.43 -16.64
N VAL A 78 -29.29 -11.29 -17.64
CA VAL A 78 -30.20 -11.46 -18.76
C VAL A 78 -31.04 -12.69 -18.46
N ASN A 79 -32.36 -12.58 -18.64
CA ASN A 79 -33.38 -13.56 -18.22
C ASN A 79 -33.61 -13.63 -16.69
N GLY A 80 -34.80 -14.09 -16.34
CA GLY A 80 -35.18 -14.32 -14.95
C GLY A 80 -34.93 -15.75 -14.48
N TYR A 81 -35.31 -16.02 -13.24
CA TYR A 81 -35.35 -17.36 -12.67
C TYR A 81 -36.12 -18.32 -13.62
N PRO A 82 -35.64 -19.56 -13.84
CA PRO A 82 -34.41 -20.18 -13.34
C PRO A 82 -33.18 -20.02 -14.27
N ASN A 83 -33.30 -19.25 -15.35
CA ASN A 83 -32.38 -19.26 -16.48
C ASN A 83 -31.44 -18.05 -16.52
N TYR A 84 -30.98 -17.56 -15.37
CA TYR A 84 -30.11 -16.38 -15.23
C TYR A 84 -28.82 -16.41 -16.06
N GLU A 85 -28.71 -15.62 -17.10
CA GLU A 85 -27.43 -15.44 -17.79
C GLU A 85 -26.72 -14.23 -17.22
N VAL A 86 -25.45 -14.38 -16.84
CA VAL A 86 -24.68 -13.28 -16.27
C VAL A 86 -23.81 -12.68 -17.35
N TRP A 87 -24.02 -11.40 -17.60
CA TRP A 87 -23.37 -10.65 -18.66
C TRP A 87 -22.59 -9.47 -18.09
N THR A 88 -21.57 -9.08 -18.83
CA THR A 88 -20.80 -7.86 -18.57
C THR A 88 -20.72 -7.03 -19.83
N SER A 89 -20.65 -5.72 -19.68
CA SER A 89 -20.38 -4.78 -20.78
C SER A 89 -19.69 -3.54 -20.24
N TYR A 90 -19.19 -2.70 -21.14
CA TYR A 90 -18.74 -1.36 -20.80
C TYR A 90 -19.95 -0.44 -20.52
N TYR A 91 -19.72 0.71 -19.88
CA TYR A 91 -20.80 1.65 -19.57
C TYR A 91 -21.49 2.26 -20.80
N ASP A 92 -20.82 2.26 -21.94
CA ASP A 92 -21.40 2.66 -23.23
C ASP A 92 -22.25 1.55 -23.89
N GLY A 93 -22.36 0.39 -23.24
CA GLY A 93 -23.09 -0.78 -23.73
C GLY A 93 -22.28 -1.66 -24.70
N SER A 94 -21.08 -1.25 -25.09
CA SER A 94 -20.21 -2.05 -25.96
C SER A 94 -19.56 -3.22 -25.22
N GLY A 95 -18.98 -4.17 -25.96
CA GLY A 95 -18.20 -5.26 -25.37
C GLY A 95 -19.03 -6.23 -24.52
N ALA A 96 -20.33 -6.34 -24.78
CA ALA A 96 -21.21 -7.27 -24.09
C ALA A 96 -20.70 -8.72 -24.22
N LYS A 97 -20.48 -9.38 -23.08
CA LYS A 97 -19.97 -10.75 -23.01
C LYS A 97 -20.68 -11.53 -21.91
N ASN A 98 -21.17 -12.71 -22.25
CA ASN A 98 -21.66 -13.69 -21.29
C ASN A 98 -20.48 -14.30 -20.51
N LEU A 99 -20.56 -14.27 -19.18
CA LEU A 99 -19.53 -14.82 -18.30
C LEU A 99 -19.69 -16.33 -18.06
N ASN A 100 -20.84 -16.91 -18.42
CA ASN A 100 -21.17 -18.32 -18.22
C ASN A 100 -20.78 -18.83 -16.81
N VAL A 101 -21.20 -18.08 -15.78
CA VAL A 101 -20.84 -18.37 -14.39
C VAL A 101 -21.32 -19.76 -13.98
N GLN A 102 -20.49 -20.46 -13.21
CA GLN A 102 -20.85 -21.75 -12.65
C GLN A 102 -21.69 -21.57 -11.38
N PHE A 103 -22.72 -22.40 -11.22
CA PHE A 103 -23.57 -22.44 -10.02
C PHE A 103 -23.23 -23.66 -9.15
N PRO A 104 -23.48 -23.60 -7.83
CA PRO A 104 -23.29 -24.72 -6.92
C PRO A 104 -24.36 -25.80 -7.15
N GLY A 105 -24.20 -26.60 -8.21
CA GLY A 105 -25.17 -27.63 -8.62
C GLY A 105 -26.17 -27.10 -9.66
N ASN A 106 -27.43 -27.57 -9.59
CA ASN A 106 -28.45 -27.18 -10.53
C ASN A 106 -28.86 -25.72 -10.31
N LYS A 107 -28.70 -24.91 -11.34
CA LYS A 107 -29.02 -23.47 -11.33
C LYS A 107 -30.47 -23.16 -10.94
N SER A 108 -31.42 -24.03 -11.28
CA SER A 108 -32.83 -23.91 -10.88
C SER A 108 -33.07 -23.98 -9.38
N ASN A 109 -32.09 -24.40 -8.58
CA ASN A 109 -32.25 -24.48 -7.14
C ASN A 109 -31.91 -23.16 -6.44
N TYR A 110 -31.50 -22.13 -7.18
CA TYR A 110 -31.01 -20.89 -6.60
C TYR A 110 -31.73 -19.68 -7.20
N GLU A 111 -32.13 -18.76 -6.33
CA GLU A 111 -32.48 -17.38 -6.70
C GLU A 111 -31.29 -16.46 -6.41
N ILE A 112 -31.16 -15.38 -7.17
CA ILE A 112 -30.00 -14.47 -7.11
C ILE A 112 -30.49 -13.07 -6.77
N ASP A 113 -29.91 -12.48 -5.73
CA ASP A 113 -30.24 -11.11 -5.29
C ASP A 113 -29.48 -10.02 -6.07
N GLY A 114 -28.39 -10.40 -6.75
CA GLY A 114 -27.59 -9.53 -7.60
C GLY A 114 -26.13 -9.97 -7.72
N PHE A 115 -25.43 -9.41 -8.69
CA PHE A 115 -23.98 -9.59 -8.88
C PHE A 115 -23.27 -8.25 -8.73
N HIS A 116 -22.11 -8.27 -8.07
CA HIS A 116 -21.30 -7.07 -7.86
C HIS A 116 -19.82 -7.37 -8.08
N PHE A 117 -19.10 -6.43 -8.69
CA PHE A 117 -17.65 -6.49 -8.78
C PHE A 117 -16.98 -6.06 -7.48
N SER A 118 -15.81 -6.63 -7.19
CA SER A 118 -14.87 -6.02 -6.26
C SER A 118 -14.40 -4.65 -6.79
N PRO A 119 -13.91 -3.75 -5.92
CA PRO A 119 -13.39 -2.45 -6.34
C PRO A 119 -12.24 -2.53 -7.37
N ASP A 120 -11.47 -3.62 -7.37
CA ASP A 120 -10.40 -3.89 -8.33
C ASP A 120 -10.87 -4.66 -9.59
N GLY A 121 -12.15 -5.06 -9.65
CA GLY A 121 -12.76 -5.81 -10.74
C GLY A 121 -12.25 -7.24 -10.95
N LYS A 122 -11.39 -7.74 -10.07
CA LYS A 122 -10.83 -9.09 -10.18
C LYS A 122 -11.77 -10.17 -9.67
N LYS A 123 -12.76 -9.80 -8.87
CA LYS A 123 -13.73 -10.70 -8.26
C LYS A 123 -15.15 -10.25 -8.52
N ILE A 124 -16.04 -11.21 -8.57
CA ILE A 124 -17.48 -11.01 -8.62
C ILE A 124 -18.07 -11.68 -7.38
N PHE A 125 -19.04 -11.04 -6.75
CA PHE A 125 -19.78 -11.58 -5.61
C PHE A 125 -21.27 -11.59 -5.89
N ALA A 126 -21.96 -12.63 -5.40
CA ALA A 126 -23.41 -12.71 -5.43
C ALA A 126 -23.93 -13.43 -4.19
N SER A 127 -25.12 -13.02 -3.75
CA SER A 127 -25.93 -13.76 -2.79
C SER A 127 -26.80 -14.75 -3.55
N LEU A 128 -26.64 -16.04 -3.24
CA LEU A 128 -27.47 -17.10 -3.79
C LEU A 128 -28.40 -17.63 -2.68
N TYR A 129 -29.71 -17.56 -2.92
CA TYR A 129 -30.73 -18.16 -2.06
C TYR A 129 -31.05 -19.57 -2.54
N ASP A 130 -30.64 -20.57 -1.77
CA ASP A 130 -30.93 -21.97 -2.05
C ASP A 130 -32.39 -22.29 -1.70
N LEU A 131 -33.17 -22.62 -2.73
CA LEU A 131 -34.58 -22.96 -2.62
C LEU A 131 -34.83 -24.32 -1.96
N THR A 132 -33.82 -25.19 -1.91
CA THR A 132 -33.89 -26.52 -1.29
C THR A 132 -33.68 -26.41 0.22
N THR A 133 -32.61 -25.73 0.64
CA THR A 133 -32.26 -25.59 2.06
C THR A 133 -32.89 -24.36 2.70
N LYS A 134 -33.46 -23.44 1.91
CA LYS A 134 -34.05 -22.15 2.32
C LYS A 134 -33.05 -21.23 3.01
N ARG A 135 -31.83 -21.16 2.48
CA ARG A 135 -30.75 -20.35 3.07
C ARG A 135 -30.01 -19.53 2.02
N SER A 136 -29.55 -18.35 2.42
CA SER A 136 -28.69 -17.51 1.59
C SER A 136 -27.22 -17.78 1.91
N SER A 137 -26.38 -17.73 0.88
CA SER A 137 -24.93 -17.82 1.02
C SER A 137 -24.26 -16.89 0.02
N ILE A 138 -23.09 -16.36 0.38
CA ILE A 138 -22.32 -15.49 -0.51
C ILE A 138 -21.31 -16.35 -1.26
N TYR A 139 -21.32 -16.23 -2.57
CA TYR A 139 -20.36 -16.85 -3.46
C TYR A 139 -19.51 -15.79 -4.14
N SER A 140 -18.30 -16.17 -4.48
CA SER A 140 -17.36 -15.37 -5.27
C SER A 140 -16.90 -16.12 -6.49
N TRP A 141 -16.65 -15.38 -7.56
CA TRP A 141 -16.00 -15.83 -8.78
C TRP A 141 -14.82 -14.91 -9.09
N ASP A 142 -13.95 -15.33 -9.98
CA ASP A 142 -13.03 -14.43 -10.66
C ASP A 142 -13.80 -13.49 -11.60
N GLY A 143 -13.17 -12.37 -11.98
CA GLY A 143 -13.79 -11.33 -12.83
C GLY A 143 -14.22 -11.82 -14.23
N ASP A 144 -13.82 -13.03 -14.61
CA ASP A 144 -14.22 -13.71 -15.85
C ASP A 144 -15.37 -14.71 -15.65
N GLY A 145 -15.87 -14.90 -14.42
CA GLY A 145 -16.92 -15.84 -14.07
C GLY A 145 -16.46 -17.24 -13.68
N THR A 146 -15.15 -17.49 -13.58
CA THR A 146 -14.59 -18.81 -13.22
C THR A 146 -14.26 -18.91 -11.72
N ASN A 147 -13.74 -20.06 -11.29
CA ASN A 147 -13.21 -20.30 -9.94
C ASN A 147 -14.20 -19.95 -8.82
N MET A 148 -15.45 -20.41 -8.97
CA MET A 148 -16.51 -20.23 -7.98
C MET A 148 -16.06 -20.77 -6.61
N LYS A 149 -16.25 -19.96 -5.56
CA LYS A 149 -16.00 -20.33 -4.17
C LYS A 149 -17.12 -19.79 -3.29
N LYS A 150 -17.59 -20.60 -2.35
CA LYS A 150 -18.46 -20.12 -1.26
C LYS A 150 -17.58 -19.32 -0.29
N VAL A 151 -17.97 -18.09 0.01
CA VAL A 151 -17.23 -17.18 0.91
C VAL A 151 -17.89 -17.09 2.27
N VAL A 152 -19.23 -16.98 2.28
CA VAL A 152 -20.02 -16.98 3.52
C VAL A 152 -21.04 -18.08 3.40
N ASP A 153 -21.01 -19.01 4.34
CA ASP A 153 -22.00 -20.06 4.47
C ASP A 153 -23.06 -19.65 5.49
N ASN A 154 -24.32 -19.93 5.18
CA ASN A 154 -25.40 -19.89 6.18
C ASN A 154 -25.69 -18.51 6.82
N GLY A 155 -25.46 -17.41 6.10
CA GLY A 155 -25.96 -16.11 6.54
C GLY A 155 -27.49 -16.09 6.41
N MET A 156 -28.24 -16.07 7.53
CA MET A 156 -29.60 -15.54 7.50
C MET A 156 -29.50 -14.08 7.04
N MET A 157 -29.60 -13.87 5.73
CA MET A 157 -29.74 -12.55 5.15
C MET A 157 -31.20 -12.19 5.35
N VAL A 158 -31.52 -11.53 6.47
CA VAL A 158 -32.80 -10.85 6.60
C VAL A 158 -32.77 -9.72 5.58
N SER A 159 -33.61 -9.81 4.54
CA SER A 159 -33.83 -8.69 3.64
C SER A 159 -34.36 -7.52 4.46
N VAL A 160 -33.57 -6.46 4.58
CA VAL A 160 -34.06 -5.19 5.13
C VAL A 160 -34.70 -4.46 3.96
N HIS A 161 -36.02 -4.64 3.80
CA HIS A 161 -36.83 -3.83 2.90
C HIS A 161 -36.96 -2.40 3.43
#